data_AF-A0A7C8YQL4-F1
#
_entry.id   AF-A0A7C8YQL4-F1
#
_cell.length_a   1.000
_cell.length_b   1.000
_cell.length_c   1.000
_cell.angle_alpha   90.00
_cell.angle_beta   90.00
_cell.angle_gamma   90.00
#
_symmetry.space_group_name_H-M   'P 1'
#
loop_
_entity.id
_entity.type
_entity.pdbx_description
1 polymer ?
#
loop_
_entity_poly.entity_id
_entity_poly.type
_entity_poly.pdbx_seq_one_letter_code
_entity_poly.pdbx_strand_id
1 'polypeptide(L)'
;MLACWVEDPNSEAYKRHLARVPDYLWVAEDGMKAQGVGTQTWDTALAIQAISASGLIQEYAPTLRKAHDFLKASQLRENPSDNFKEMYRHICKGAWTLEIADQGLQVSDCTAEALKASLLLSKMSPELVGEKIEDERLYDAVNVLLSLQSKNGGFSVWEPNQAFRWMEGFNPTEIFEEALIEGE
;
A
#
# COMPACT_ATOMS: atom_id res chain seq x y z
N MET A 1 -4.03 12.83 15.43
CA MET A 1 -4.67 12.64 16.77
C MET A 1 -4.39 13.78 17.74
N LEU A 2 -3.17 13.96 18.27
CA LEU A 2 -2.89 14.99 19.31
C LEU A 2 -3.20 16.42 18.83
N ALA A 3 -2.80 16.79 17.61
CA ALA A 3 -3.12 18.10 17.05
C ALA A 3 -4.63 18.39 17.02
N CYS A 4 -5.45 17.44 16.55
CA CYS A 4 -6.91 17.57 16.53
C CYS A 4 -7.52 17.66 17.94
N TRP A 5 -6.91 17.00 18.94
CA TRP A 5 -7.34 17.09 20.33
C TRP A 5 -7.04 18.46 20.95
N VAL A 6 -5.86 19.01 20.66
CA VAL A 6 -5.46 20.36 21.12
C VAL A 6 -6.39 21.42 20.53
N GLU A 7 -6.79 21.26 19.27
CA GLU A 7 -7.73 22.17 18.60
C GLU A 7 -9.14 22.07 19.21
N ASP A 8 -9.73 20.87 19.25
CA ASP A 8 -10.99 20.63 19.94
C ASP A 8 -11.10 19.14 20.36
N PRO A 9 -11.12 18.84 21.69
CA PRO A 9 -11.20 17.47 22.19
C PRO A 9 -12.57 16.82 21.97
N ASN A 10 -13.60 17.57 21.57
CA ASN A 10 -14.92 17.04 21.24
C ASN A 10 -15.19 16.93 19.73
N SER A 11 -14.22 17.35 18.90
CA SER A 11 -14.34 17.37 17.45
C SER A 11 -14.59 15.98 16.86
N GLU A 12 -15.29 15.94 15.74
CA GLU A 12 -15.50 14.71 14.96
C GLU A 12 -14.17 14.12 14.48
N ALA A 13 -13.21 14.97 14.09
CA ALA A 13 -11.88 14.54 13.67
C ALA A 13 -11.12 13.80 14.77
N TYR A 14 -11.15 14.31 16.01
CA TYR A 14 -10.51 13.63 17.15
C TYR A 14 -11.17 12.27 17.43
N LYS A 15 -12.51 12.20 17.44
CA LYS A 15 -13.25 10.95 17.65
C LYS A 15 -12.88 9.88 16.61
N ARG A 16 -12.75 10.28 15.34
CA ARG A 16 -12.31 9.38 14.26
C ARG A 16 -10.88 8.89 14.44
N HIS A 17 -9.96 9.74 14.89
CA HIS A 17 -8.60 9.31 15.24
C HIS A 17 -8.59 8.31 16.39
N LEU A 18 -9.36 8.57 17.45
CA LEU A 18 -9.42 7.69 18.62
C LEU A 18 -9.94 6.29 18.25
N ALA A 19 -10.93 6.22 17.35
CA ALA A 19 -11.47 4.96 16.86
C ALA A 19 -10.46 4.12 16.06
N ARG A 20 -9.38 4.72 15.55
CA ARG A 20 -8.32 4.04 14.78
C ARG A 20 -7.13 3.61 15.63
N VAL A 21 -7.08 3.94 16.92
CA VAL A 21 -6.00 3.47 17.82
C VAL A 21 -5.90 1.93 17.85
N PRO A 22 -6.99 1.16 17.92
CA PRO A 22 -6.93 -0.30 17.89
C PRO A 22 -6.30 -0.88 16.62
N ASP A 23 -6.39 -0.19 15.48
CA ASP A 23 -5.82 -0.64 14.20
C ASP A 23 -4.30 -0.81 14.30
N TYR A 24 -3.64 -0.08 15.21
CA TYR A 24 -2.19 -0.17 15.46
C TYR A 24 -1.83 -1.13 16.60
N LEU A 25 -2.79 -1.74 17.31
CA LEU A 25 -2.51 -2.62 18.44
C LEU A 25 -2.54 -4.09 18.02
N TRP A 26 -1.44 -4.80 18.26
CA TRP A 26 -1.31 -6.22 17.95
C TRP A 26 -0.99 -7.03 19.21
N VAL A 27 -1.71 -8.13 19.41
CA VAL A 27 -1.43 -9.07 20.51
C VAL A 27 -0.62 -10.24 19.97
N ALA A 28 0.61 -10.36 20.46
CA ALA A 28 1.51 -11.47 20.18
C ALA A 28 1.73 -12.32 21.44
N GLU A 29 2.57 -13.35 21.33
CA GLU A 29 2.91 -14.28 22.41
C GLU A 29 3.56 -13.60 23.64
N ASP A 30 4.21 -12.45 23.43
CA ASP A 30 4.86 -11.62 24.46
C ASP A 30 3.99 -10.46 24.96
N GLY A 31 2.73 -10.38 24.50
CA GLY A 31 1.76 -9.37 24.91
C GLY A 31 1.38 -8.40 23.80
N MET A 32 0.75 -7.28 24.20
CA MET A 32 0.27 -6.27 23.27
C MET A 32 1.38 -5.29 22.89
N LYS A 33 1.53 -5.02 21.59
CA LYS A 33 2.48 -4.07 21.02
C LYS A 33 1.80 -3.11 20.04
N ALA A 34 2.40 -1.94 19.87
CA ALA A 34 2.02 -1.02 18.80
C ALA A 34 2.79 -1.41 17.53
N GLN A 35 2.06 -1.66 16.45
CA GLN A 35 2.62 -1.86 15.12
C GLN A 35 2.99 -0.49 14.51
N GLY A 36 4.03 -0.46 13.68
CA GLY A 36 4.33 0.75 12.89
C GLY A 36 3.32 0.94 11.76
N VAL A 37 3.10 -0.13 11.00
CA VAL A 37 2.15 -0.21 9.88
C VAL A 37 1.79 -1.69 9.66
N GLY A 38 0.58 -1.96 9.16
CA GLY A 38 0.22 -3.30 8.69
C GLY A 38 0.90 -3.66 7.37
N THR A 39 0.99 -4.96 7.06
CA THR A 39 1.62 -5.49 5.83
C THR A 39 0.67 -6.40 5.04
N GLN A 40 -0.64 -6.26 5.25
CA GLN A 40 -1.67 -7.20 4.78
C GLN A 40 -1.64 -7.36 3.25
N THR A 41 -1.55 -6.27 2.48
CA THR A 41 -1.48 -6.35 1.02
C THR A 41 -0.16 -6.92 0.55
N TRP A 42 0.95 -6.47 1.14
CA TRP A 42 2.28 -6.98 0.83
C TRP A 42 2.40 -8.49 1.02
N ASP A 43 2.05 -8.98 2.21
CA ASP A 43 2.12 -10.39 2.56
C ASP A 43 1.17 -11.22 1.71
N THR A 44 -0.05 -10.71 1.43
CA THR A 44 -1.01 -11.41 0.59
C THR A 44 -0.51 -11.55 -0.85
N ALA A 45 0.03 -10.48 -1.44
CA ALA A 45 0.56 -10.50 -2.80
C ALA A 45 1.73 -11.47 -2.94
N LEU A 46 2.66 -11.49 -1.98
CA LEU A 46 3.78 -12.43 -1.97
C LEU A 46 3.34 -13.87 -1.72
N ALA A 47 2.36 -14.09 -0.83
CA ALA A 47 1.81 -15.43 -0.57
C ALA A 47 1.13 -16.03 -1.81
N ILE A 48 0.36 -15.23 -2.56
CA ILE A 48 -0.23 -15.66 -3.84
C ILE A 48 0.86 -16.12 -4.81
N GLN A 49 1.94 -15.35 -4.93
CA GLN A 49 3.06 -15.69 -5.81
C GLN A 49 3.76 -16.98 -5.36
N ALA A 50 4.01 -17.14 -4.05
CA ALA A 50 4.65 -18.33 -3.50
C ALA A 50 3.81 -19.59 -3.75
N ILE A 51 2.50 -19.54 -3.46
CA ILE A 51 1.57 -20.66 -3.73
C ILE A 51 1.55 -20.97 -5.24
N SER A 52 1.46 -19.95 -6.09
CA SER A 52 1.44 -20.12 -7.54
C SER A 52 2.72 -20.77 -8.06
N ALA A 53 3.88 -20.41 -7.51
CA ALA A 53 5.18 -20.98 -7.88
C ALA A 53 5.42 -22.39 -7.33
N SER A 54 4.78 -22.75 -6.21
CA SER A 54 4.95 -24.05 -5.55
C SER A 54 4.25 -25.22 -6.27
N GLY A 55 3.35 -24.96 -7.22
CA GLY A 55 2.51 -25.98 -7.83
C GLY A 55 1.32 -26.44 -6.97
N LEU A 56 1.08 -25.82 -5.81
CA LEU A 56 0.03 -26.19 -4.86
C LEU A 56 -1.30 -25.44 -5.07
N ILE A 57 -1.52 -24.88 -6.27
CA ILE A 57 -2.72 -24.08 -6.59
C ILE A 57 -4.02 -24.81 -6.27
N GLN A 58 -4.12 -26.10 -6.60
CA GLN A 58 -5.35 -26.89 -6.38
C GLN A 58 -5.64 -27.11 -4.89
N GLU A 59 -4.59 -27.31 -4.09
CA GLU A 59 -4.72 -27.51 -2.64
C GLU A 59 -5.16 -26.21 -1.93
N TYR A 60 -4.67 -25.07 -2.40
CA TYR A 60 -4.94 -23.76 -1.82
C TYR A 60 -5.99 -22.94 -2.57
N ALA A 61 -6.78 -23.54 -3.46
CA ALA A 61 -7.74 -22.81 -4.29
C ALA A 61 -8.71 -21.92 -3.49
N PRO A 62 -9.34 -22.38 -2.37
CA PRO A 62 -10.19 -21.52 -1.56
C PRO A 62 -9.43 -20.34 -0.92
N THR A 63 -8.16 -20.54 -0.56
CA THR A 63 -7.29 -19.50 -0.02
C THR A 63 -6.96 -18.45 -1.08
N LEU A 64 -6.57 -18.90 -2.29
CA LEU A 64 -6.28 -18.02 -3.42
C LEU A 64 -7.50 -17.19 -3.84
N ARG A 65 -8.71 -17.77 -3.81
CA ARG A 65 -9.95 -17.03 -4.06
C ARG A 65 -10.14 -15.88 -3.06
N LYS A 66 -9.99 -16.16 -1.76
CA LYS A 66 -10.10 -15.13 -0.71
C LYS A 66 -9.02 -14.06 -0.85
N ALA A 67 -7.79 -14.47 -1.17
CA ALA A 67 -6.67 -13.55 -1.40
C ALA A 67 -6.94 -12.65 -2.61
N HIS A 68 -7.52 -13.19 -3.68
CA HIS A 68 -7.94 -12.41 -4.85
C HIS A 68 -9.03 -11.39 -4.51
N ASP A 69 -10.05 -11.80 -3.74
CA ASP A 69 -11.11 -10.90 -3.26
C ASP A 69 -10.55 -9.79 -2.37
N PHE A 70 -9.57 -10.12 -1.51
CA PHE A 70 -8.86 -9.14 -0.70
C PHE A 70 -8.06 -8.14 -1.55
N LEU A 71 -7.29 -8.58 -2.55
CA LEU A 71 -6.56 -7.67 -3.44
C LEU A 71 -7.50 -6.76 -4.23
N LYS A 72 -8.65 -7.29 -4.70
CA LYS A 72 -9.70 -6.50 -5.36
C LYS A 72 -10.26 -5.41 -4.47
N ALA A 73 -10.51 -5.72 -3.19
CA ALA A 73 -11.05 -4.79 -2.22
C ALA A 73 -10.00 -3.76 -1.74
N SER A 74 -8.72 -4.13 -1.74
CA SER A 74 -7.62 -3.29 -1.23
C SER A 74 -7.05 -2.33 -2.28
N GLN A 75 -7.44 -2.45 -3.56
CA GLN A 75 -6.99 -1.53 -4.59
C GLN A 75 -7.64 -0.15 -4.41
N LEU A 76 -6.83 0.90 -4.43
CA LEU A 76 -7.29 2.28 -4.37
C LEU A 76 -8.10 2.63 -5.63
N ARG A 77 -9.36 3.02 -5.45
CA ARG A 77 -10.30 3.25 -6.56
C ARG A 77 -10.25 4.68 -7.10
N GLU A 78 -9.86 5.63 -6.25
CA GLU A 78 -9.81 7.06 -6.57
C GLU A 78 -8.57 7.71 -5.93
N ASN A 79 -8.17 8.86 -6.47
CA ASN A 79 -7.19 9.72 -5.81
C ASN A 79 -7.81 10.37 -4.54
N PRO A 80 -7.01 10.94 -3.62
CA PRO A 80 -7.56 11.65 -2.47
C PRO A 80 -8.47 12.80 -2.92
N SER A 81 -9.46 13.15 -2.09
CA SER A 81 -10.38 14.25 -2.37
C SER A 81 -9.65 15.59 -2.44
N ASP A 82 -10.36 16.59 -2.95
CA ASP A 82 -9.89 17.98 -3.05
C ASP A 82 -8.64 18.11 -3.92
N ASN A 83 -7.93 19.23 -3.80
CA ASN A 83 -6.69 19.45 -4.53
C ASN A 83 -5.52 18.72 -3.85
N PHE A 84 -5.47 17.40 -3.95
CA PHE A 84 -4.45 16.56 -3.31
C PHE A 84 -3.01 16.94 -3.69
N LYS A 85 -2.80 17.57 -4.85
CA LYS A 85 -1.49 18.09 -5.27
C LYS A 85 -1.02 19.27 -4.44
N GLU A 86 -1.92 20.16 -4.01
CA GLU A 86 -1.58 21.24 -3.07
C GLU A 86 -1.26 20.71 -1.67
N MET A 87 -1.71 19.50 -1.36
CA MET A 87 -1.33 18.75 -0.16
C MET A 87 -0.10 17.87 -0.38
N TYR A 88 0.64 18.06 -1.48
CA TYR A 88 1.85 17.33 -1.84
C TYR A 88 1.67 15.81 -1.89
N ARG A 89 0.50 15.33 -2.32
CA ARG A 89 0.25 13.89 -2.53
C ARG A 89 0.47 13.51 -3.99
N HIS A 90 1.11 12.36 -4.21
CA HIS A 90 1.17 11.73 -5.53
C HIS A 90 -0.13 11.02 -5.94
N ILE A 91 -0.27 10.70 -7.23
CA ILE A 91 -1.43 9.93 -7.73
C ILE A 91 -1.44 8.52 -7.11
N CYS A 92 -2.61 8.01 -6.76
CA CYS A 92 -2.76 6.69 -6.16
C CYS A 92 -3.90 5.85 -6.74
N LYS A 93 -4.74 6.41 -7.63
CA LYS A 93 -5.81 5.65 -8.30
C LYS A 93 -5.24 4.44 -9.05
N GLY A 94 -5.73 3.25 -8.71
CA GLY A 94 -5.30 1.97 -9.25
C GLY A 94 -4.16 1.30 -8.47
N ALA A 95 -3.55 1.99 -7.52
CA ALA A 95 -2.43 1.47 -6.76
C ALA A 95 -2.87 0.62 -5.56
N TRP A 96 -1.88 0.01 -4.92
CA TRP A 96 -2.03 -0.66 -3.63
C TRP A 96 -1.14 0.00 -2.58
N THR A 97 -1.58 -0.09 -1.34
CA THR A 97 -0.83 0.32 -0.15
C THR A 97 -0.08 -0.88 0.44
N LEU A 98 0.72 -0.66 1.48
CA LEU A 98 1.36 -1.75 2.21
C LEU A 98 0.33 -2.60 2.99
N GLU A 99 -0.66 -1.92 3.58
CA GLU A 99 -1.70 -2.48 4.44
C GLU A 99 -3.00 -2.74 3.67
N ILE A 100 -3.98 -1.83 3.74
CA ILE A 100 -5.31 -1.91 3.13
C ILE A 100 -5.67 -0.56 2.49
N ALA A 101 -6.76 -0.53 1.71
CA ALA A 101 -7.21 0.66 0.99
C ALA A 101 -7.41 1.89 1.89
N ASP A 102 -7.87 1.71 3.13
CA ASP A 102 -8.09 2.81 4.09
C ASP A 102 -6.83 3.61 4.41
N GLN A 103 -5.63 3.02 4.27
CA GLN A 103 -4.36 3.74 4.45
C GLN A 103 -4.20 4.84 3.39
N GLY A 104 -4.71 4.62 2.17
CA GLY A 104 -4.76 5.60 1.10
C GLY A 104 -3.40 6.07 0.55
N LEU A 105 -2.28 5.53 1.04
CA LEU A 105 -0.92 5.89 0.62
C LEU A 105 -0.35 4.78 -0.25
N GLN A 106 -0.29 5.03 -1.55
CA GLN A 106 0.23 4.05 -2.50
C GLN A 106 1.72 3.80 -2.30
N VAL A 107 2.18 2.58 -2.62
CA VAL A 107 3.59 2.22 -2.57
C VAL A 107 3.97 1.52 -3.88
N SER A 108 5.09 1.89 -4.47
CA SER A 108 5.51 1.42 -5.79
C SER A 108 5.68 -0.10 -5.85
N ASP A 109 6.45 -0.68 -4.92
CA ASP A 109 6.69 -2.12 -4.85
C ASP A 109 5.40 -2.89 -4.52
N CYS A 110 4.60 -2.41 -3.57
CA CYS A 110 3.33 -3.04 -3.19
C CYS A 110 2.37 -3.07 -4.38
N THR A 111 2.34 -1.98 -5.15
CA THR A 111 1.56 -1.90 -6.39
C THR A 111 2.07 -2.87 -7.43
N ALA A 112 3.39 -2.98 -7.61
CA ALA A 112 3.99 -3.91 -8.56
C ALA A 112 3.71 -5.38 -8.18
N GLU A 113 3.88 -5.75 -6.91
CA GLU A 113 3.67 -7.12 -6.44
C GLU A 113 2.18 -7.50 -6.45
N ALA A 114 1.28 -6.59 -6.04
CA ALA A 114 -0.16 -6.81 -6.12
C ALA A 114 -0.66 -6.90 -7.57
N LEU A 115 -0.14 -6.08 -8.47
CA LEU A 115 -0.43 -6.17 -9.90
C LEU A 115 0.03 -7.51 -10.47
N LYS A 116 1.26 -7.93 -10.17
CA LYS A 116 1.81 -9.22 -10.61
C LYS A 116 1.01 -10.40 -10.05
N ALA A 117 0.64 -10.38 -8.78
CA ALA A 117 -0.23 -11.39 -8.17
C ALA A 117 -1.61 -11.45 -8.86
N SER A 118 -2.21 -10.29 -9.14
CA SER A 118 -3.49 -10.20 -9.85
C SER A 118 -3.41 -10.77 -11.27
N LEU A 119 -2.31 -10.52 -11.99
CA LEU A 119 -2.05 -11.07 -13.33
C LEU A 119 -1.78 -12.58 -13.32
N LEU A 120 -1.23 -13.13 -12.23
CA LEU A 120 -1.08 -14.59 -12.07
C LEU A 120 -2.45 -15.25 -11.84
N LEU A 121 -3.26 -14.67 -10.94
CA LEU A 121 -4.61 -15.15 -10.65
C LEU A 121 -5.50 -15.09 -11.89
N SER A 122 -5.37 -14.06 -12.73
CA SER A 122 -6.16 -13.92 -13.96
C SER A 122 -5.88 -14.99 -15.02
N LYS A 123 -4.80 -15.77 -14.88
CA LYS A 123 -4.50 -16.92 -15.74
C LYS A 123 -5.15 -18.22 -15.26
N MET A 124 -5.74 -18.20 -14.07
CA MET A 124 -6.45 -19.34 -13.48
C MET A 124 -7.94 -19.27 -13.85
N SER A 125 -8.66 -20.38 -13.69
CA SER A 125 -10.09 -20.42 -13.99
C SER A 125 -10.90 -19.57 -12.96
N PRO A 126 -11.89 -18.78 -13.39
CA PRO A 126 -12.76 -18.01 -12.49
C PRO A 126 -13.56 -18.90 -11.52
N GLU A 127 -13.85 -20.14 -11.91
CA GLU A 127 -14.46 -21.16 -11.04
C GLU A 127 -13.53 -21.58 -9.89
N LEU A 128 -12.22 -21.35 -10.02
CA LEU A 128 -11.23 -21.63 -8.98
C LEU A 128 -11.00 -20.40 -8.07
N VAL A 129 -10.66 -19.26 -8.66
CA VAL A 129 -10.18 -18.07 -7.91
C VAL A 129 -11.06 -16.82 -8.04
N GLY A 130 -12.20 -16.93 -8.72
CA GLY A 130 -13.12 -15.82 -8.97
C GLY A 130 -12.74 -14.97 -10.18
N GLU A 131 -13.64 -14.06 -10.54
CA GLU A 131 -13.45 -13.16 -11.69
C GLU A 131 -12.20 -12.29 -11.52
N LYS A 132 -11.49 -12.09 -12.64
CA LYS A 132 -10.31 -11.22 -12.74
C LYS A 132 -10.68 -9.76 -12.47
N ILE A 133 -9.68 -8.99 -12.03
CA ILE A 133 -9.76 -7.53 -11.98
C ILE A 133 -10.00 -6.99 -13.40
N GLU A 134 -10.88 -5.99 -13.52
CA GLU A 134 -11.17 -5.32 -14.78
C GLU A 134 -9.91 -4.66 -15.37
N ASP A 135 -9.72 -4.77 -16.70
CA ASP A 135 -8.48 -4.39 -17.36
C ASP A 135 -8.16 -2.89 -17.16
N GLU A 136 -9.18 -2.02 -17.14
CA GLU A 136 -9.03 -0.58 -16.87
C GLU A 136 -8.36 -0.30 -15.51
N ARG A 137 -8.67 -1.12 -14.50
CA ARG A 137 -8.08 -0.96 -13.16
C ARG A 137 -6.63 -1.41 -13.13
N LEU A 138 -6.26 -2.37 -13.97
CA LEU A 138 -4.87 -2.79 -14.14
C LEU A 138 -4.07 -1.71 -14.87
N TYR A 139 -4.68 -1.02 -15.85
CA TYR A 139 -4.06 0.13 -16.50
C TYR A 139 -3.85 1.29 -15.53
N ASP A 140 -4.80 1.56 -14.62
CA ASP A 140 -4.62 2.56 -13.57
C ASP A 140 -3.40 2.22 -12.68
N ALA A 141 -3.21 0.97 -12.29
CA ALA A 141 -2.03 0.52 -11.53
C ALA A 141 -0.72 0.77 -12.31
N VAL A 142 -0.70 0.42 -13.60
CA VAL A 142 0.45 0.66 -14.49
C VAL A 142 0.74 2.16 -14.61
N ASN A 143 -0.29 3.01 -14.71
CA ASN A 143 -0.12 4.46 -14.79
C ASN A 143 0.58 5.01 -13.53
N VAL A 144 0.23 4.50 -12.34
CA VAL A 144 0.91 4.89 -11.10
C VAL A 144 2.37 4.46 -11.12
N LEU A 145 2.67 3.20 -11.48
CA LEU A 145 4.06 2.73 -11.57
C LEU A 145 4.89 3.57 -12.55
N LEU A 146 4.38 3.81 -13.76
CA LEU A 146 5.07 4.61 -14.77
C LEU A 146 5.32 6.06 -14.32
N SER A 147 4.44 6.61 -13.49
CA SER A 147 4.61 7.97 -12.94
C SER A 147 5.71 8.09 -11.88
N LEU A 148 6.15 6.96 -11.32
CA LEU A 148 7.20 6.88 -10.28
C LEU A 148 8.58 6.55 -10.86
N GLN A 149 8.69 6.28 -12.17
CA GLN A 149 9.97 6.00 -12.80
C GLN A 149 10.83 7.26 -12.89
N SER A 150 12.04 7.17 -12.37
CA SER A 150 13.01 8.25 -12.40
C SER A 150 13.91 8.23 -13.63
N LYS A 151 14.65 9.33 -13.85
CA LYS A 151 15.48 9.51 -15.05
C LYS A 151 16.63 8.49 -15.17
N ASN A 152 17.07 7.92 -14.05
CA ASN A 152 18.05 6.84 -13.98
C ASN A 152 17.43 5.45 -14.25
N GLY A 153 16.11 5.35 -14.38
CA GLY A 153 15.35 4.11 -14.56
C GLY A 153 14.91 3.43 -13.26
N GLY A 154 15.32 3.95 -12.09
CA GLY A 154 14.89 3.50 -10.76
C GLY A 154 13.46 3.94 -10.43
N PHE A 155 12.96 3.46 -9.29
CA PHE A 155 11.62 3.75 -8.78
C PHE A 155 11.73 4.05 -7.28
N SER A 156 11.15 5.16 -6.86
CA SER A 156 11.03 5.51 -5.45
C SER A 156 9.86 4.78 -4.78
N VAL A 157 9.77 4.87 -3.45
CA VAL A 157 8.78 4.14 -2.66
C VAL A 157 7.40 4.77 -2.80
N TRP A 158 7.28 6.07 -2.51
CA TRP A 158 5.98 6.76 -2.47
C TRP A 158 5.83 7.80 -3.57
N GLU A 159 6.85 8.59 -3.85
CA GLU A 159 6.75 9.77 -4.72
C GLU A 159 8.04 10.00 -5.52
N PRO A 160 7.98 10.60 -6.73
CA PRO A 160 9.19 10.90 -7.47
C PRO A 160 10.14 11.80 -6.66
N ASN A 161 11.44 11.51 -6.68
CA ASN A 161 12.40 12.33 -5.96
C ASN A 161 12.48 13.74 -6.59
N GLN A 162 12.04 14.75 -5.82
CA GLN A 162 12.08 16.17 -6.21
C GLN A 162 13.26 16.92 -5.58
N ALA A 163 14.14 16.20 -4.91
CA ALA A 163 15.17 16.69 -4.03
C ALA A 163 16.57 16.19 -4.45
N PHE A 164 17.61 16.80 -3.90
CA PHE A 164 19.00 16.44 -4.15
C PHE A 164 19.62 15.79 -2.91
N ARG A 165 20.50 14.81 -3.13
CA ARG A 165 21.16 14.04 -2.05
C ARG A 165 21.88 14.87 -0.99
N TRP A 166 22.38 16.05 -1.33
CA TRP A 166 23.04 16.92 -0.36
C TRP A 166 22.09 17.43 0.74
N MET A 167 20.77 17.39 0.53
CA MET A 167 19.79 17.73 1.57
C MET A 167 19.85 16.76 2.76
N GLU A 168 20.34 15.54 2.58
CA GLU A 168 20.59 14.61 3.70
C GLU A 168 21.61 15.17 4.71
N GLY A 169 22.44 16.14 4.33
CA GLY A 169 23.29 16.87 5.27
C GLY A 169 22.52 17.70 6.31
N PHE A 170 21.21 17.90 6.12
CA PHE A 170 20.32 18.53 7.09
C PHE A 170 19.51 17.53 7.92
N ASN A 171 19.72 16.22 7.76
CA ASN A 171 18.99 15.22 8.52
C ASN A 171 19.24 15.45 10.02
N PRO A 172 18.22 15.87 10.79
CA PRO A 172 18.39 16.18 12.20
C PRO A 172 18.25 14.93 13.08
N THR A 173 17.88 13.77 12.51
CA THR A 173 17.69 12.55 13.27
C THR A 173 19.03 11.90 13.56
N GLU A 174 19.28 11.56 14.83
CA GLU A 174 20.55 10.90 15.21
C GLU A 174 20.54 9.39 14.98
N ILE A 175 19.39 8.82 14.64
CA ILE A 175 19.16 7.36 14.61
C ILE A 175 18.72 6.82 13.25
N PHE A 176 18.34 7.68 12.30
CA PHE A 176 17.90 7.25 10.96
C PHE A 176 18.80 7.87 9.89
N GLU A 177 19.22 7.05 8.93
CA GLU A 177 19.95 7.49 7.75
C GLU A 177 18.97 7.67 6.57
N GLU A 178 19.33 8.54 5.63
CA GLU A 178 18.60 8.75 4.36
C GLU A 178 17.08 8.96 4.55
N ALA A 179 16.72 9.89 5.44
CA ALA A 179 15.35 10.06 5.93
C ALA A 179 14.65 11.33 5.39
N LEU A 180 15.35 12.19 4.65
CA LEU A 180 14.79 13.47 4.18
C LEU A 180 14.25 13.42 2.75
N ILE A 181 14.80 12.56 1.90
CA ILE A 181 14.42 12.47 0.49
C ILE A 181 14.05 11.03 0.11
N GLU A 182 13.17 10.91 -0.90
CA GLU A 182 12.89 9.61 -1.53
C GLU A 182 14.15 9.04 -2.18
N GLY A 183 14.54 7.83 -1.79
CA GLY A 183 15.59 7.06 -2.46
C GLY A 183 15.11 6.44 -3.77
N GLU A 184 16.05 6.03 -4.63
CA GLU A 184 15.83 5.33 -5.90
C GLU A 184 16.86 4.22 -6.10
#